data_AF-A0A7X2LZN7-F1
#
_entry.id   AF-A0A7X2LZN7-F1
#
_cell.length_a   1.000
_cell.length_b   1.000
_cell.length_c   1.000
_cell.angle_alpha   90.00
_cell.angle_beta   90.00
_cell.angle_gamma   90.00
#
_symmetry.space_group_name_H-M   'P 1'
#
loop_
_entity.id
_entity.type
_entity.pdbx_description
1 polymer ?
#
loop_
_entity_poly.entity_id
_entity_poly.type
_entity_poly.pdbx_seq_one_letter_code
_entity_poly.pdbx_strand_id
1 'polypeptide(L)'
;MMRTKFTAIVGAAFITMIIFMKIDVFQDEYSNPIKPVFDAEEIESVDAGAESASSTVPVLEDKYVSSEKSVENGVVYIIEKYEEYEVYTDENGREVKSLPTGHYSYIRYKR
;
A
#
# COMPACT_ATOMS: atom_id res chain seq x y z
N MET A 1 32.51 33.42 39.10
CA MET A 1 31.56 32.36 39.51
C MET A 1 30.24 32.37 38.69
N MET A 2 30.26 32.81 37.42
CA MET A 2 29.06 33.06 36.60
C MET A 2 28.89 32.14 35.37
N ARG A 3 29.91 31.32 35.05
CA ARG A 3 29.94 30.50 33.83
C ARG A 3 29.11 29.21 33.92
N THR A 4 28.98 28.64 35.12
CA THR A 4 28.28 27.35 35.33
C THR A 4 26.77 27.45 35.21
N LYS A 5 26.17 28.61 35.53
CA LYS A 5 24.71 28.82 35.39
C LYS A 5 24.28 29.01 33.94
N PHE A 6 25.16 29.55 33.08
CA PHE A 6 24.86 29.80 31.67
C PHE A 6 24.82 28.49 30.86
N THR A 7 25.72 27.54 31.16
CA THR A 7 25.75 26.21 30.54
C THR A 7 24.51 25.36 30.84
N ALA A 8 23.94 25.46 32.05
CA ALA A 8 22.75 24.70 32.42
C ALA A 8 21.49 25.17 31.65
N ILE A 9 21.37 26.47 31.41
CA ILE A 9 20.21 27.07 30.71
C ILE A 9 20.24 26.72 29.22
N VAL A 10 21.42 26.75 28.58
CA VAL A 10 21.59 26.36 27.17
C VAL A 10 21.28 24.87 26.96
N GLY A 11 21.67 24.01 27.90
CA GLY A 11 21.35 22.58 27.85
C GLY A 11 19.84 22.30 27.95
N ALA A 12 19.13 22.99 28.84
CA ALA A 12 17.68 22.82 28.99
C ALA A 12 16.91 23.26 27.75
N ALA A 13 17.31 24.36 27.09
CA ALA A 13 16.68 24.85 25.87
C ALA A 13 16.85 23.87 24.68
N PHE A 14 17.97 23.16 24.61
CA PHE A 14 18.24 22.18 23.56
C PHE A 14 17.34 20.93 23.69
N ILE A 15 17.10 20.48 24.92
CA ILE A 15 16.24 19.32 25.19
C ILE A 15 14.79 19.63 24.84
N THR A 16 14.29 20.83 25.16
CA THR A 16 12.91 21.24 24.80
C THR A 16 12.74 21.40 23.28
N MET A 17 13.77 21.83 22.56
CA MET A 17 13.75 21.95 21.10
C MET A 17 13.64 20.58 20.40
N ILE A 18 14.34 19.55 20.91
CA ILE A 18 14.27 18.18 20.37
C ILE A 18 12.87 17.57 20.58
N ILE A 19 12.21 17.87 21.71
CA ILE A 19 10.85 17.40 21.98
C ILE A 19 9.85 18.05 21.02
N PHE A 20 9.98 19.36 20.76
CA PHE A 20 9.12 20.08 19.81
C PHE A 20 9.26 19.53 18.38
N MET A 21 10.50 19.25 17.92
CA MET A 21 10.76 18.68 16.60
C MET A 21 10.20 17.27 16.39
N LYS A 22 10.06 16.46 17.45
CA LYS A 22 9.44 15.13 17.32
C LYS A 22 7.92 15.15 17.28
N ILE A 23 7.29 16.26 17.69
CA ILE A 23 5.83 16.37 17.74
C ILE A 23 5.22 16.67 16.37
N ASP A 24 5.96 17.34 15.49
CA ASP A 24 5.51 17.62 14.11
C ASP A 24 5.63 16.40 13.18
N VAL A 25 6.21 15.28 13.62
CA VAL A 25 6.46 14.07 12.82
C VAL A 25 5.27 13.10 12.83
N PHE A 26 4.15 13.44 13.48
CA PHE A 26 3.01 12.52 13.66
C PHE A 26 1.65 13.05 13.20
N GLN A 27 1.60 13.84 12.12
CA GLN A 27 0.35 14.10 11.40
C GLN A 27 0.58 14.19 9.89
N ASP A 28 0.84 13.06 9.25
CA ASP A 28 0.44 12.89 7.85
C ASP A 28 -0.79 11.99 7.83
N GLU A 29 -1.92 12.66 8.05
CA GLU A 29 -3.26 12.20 7.71
C GLU A 29 -3.32 11.96 6.19
N TYR A 30 -3.01 10.74 5.76
CA TYR A 30 -3.25 10.30 4.38
C TYR A 30 -4.75 10.02 4.17
N SER A 31 -5.53 11.10 4.14
CA SER A 31 -6.88 11.10 3.58
C SER A 31 -6.89 11.96 2.33
N ASN A 32 -6.39 11.41 1.23
CA ASN A 32 -6.69 11.90 -0.11
C ASN A 32 -7.64 10.89 -0.78
N PRO A 33 -8.93 11.20 -0.97
CA PRO A 33 -9.73 10.46 -1.94
C PRO A 33 -9.23 10.84 -3.32
N ILE A 34 -8.41 9.98 -3.93
CA ILE A 34 -8.18 10.05 -5.38
C ILE A 34 -9.54 9.82 -6.03
N LYS A 35 -10.13 10.88 -6.57
CA LYS A 35 -11.27 10.76 -7.46
C LYS A 35 -10.81 9.90 -8.64
N PRO A 36 -11.52 8.80 -8.99
CA PRO A 36 -11.19 8.08 -10.19
C PRO A 36 -11.46 9.00 -11.39
N VAL A 37 -10.38 9.38 -12.09
CA VAL A 37 -10.47 9.88 -13.46
C VAL A 37 -10.74 8.63 -14.30
N PHE A 38 -12.03 8.33 -14.48
CA PHE A 38 -12.46 7.41 -15.52
C PHE A 38 -12.30 8.15 -16.85
N ASP A 39 -11.15 7.97 -17.52
CA ASP A 39 -11.12 8.11 -18.97
C ASP A 39 -11.96 6.96 -19.52
N ALA A 40 -13.20 7.31 -19.88
CA ALA A 40 -14.10 6.44 -20.60
C ALA A 40 -13.61 6.31 -22.04
N GLU A 41 -12.60 5.47 -22.25
CA GLU A 41 -12.44 4.81 -23.53
C GLU A 41 -13.34 3.56 -23.52
N GLU A 42 -14.41 3.72 -24.27
CA GLU A 42 -15.34 2.72 -24.77
C GLU A 42 -14.62 1.44 -25.21
N ILE A 43 -14.69 0.39 -24.38
CA ILE A 43 -14.42 -0.99 -24.79
C ILE A 43 -15.75 -1.65 -25.15
N GLU A 44 -16.04 -1.67 -26.45
CA GLU A 44 -17.05 -2.53 -27.05
C GLU A 44 -16.71 -4.01 -26.81
N SER A 45 -17.69 -4.70 -26.21
CA SER A 45 -18.07 -6.11 -26.37
C SER A 45 -17.00 -7.20 -26.39
N VAL A 46 -17.08 -8.16 -25.43
CA VAL A 46 -17.16 -9.60 -25.75
C VAL A 46 -18.00 -10.33 -24.70
N ASP A 47 -19.16 -10.79 -25.16
CA ASP A 47 -19.86 -12.04 -24.86
C ASP A 47 -20.31 -12.37 -23.42
N ALA A 48 -21.63 -12.25 -23.24
CA ALA A 48 -22.39 -12.87 -22.17
C ALA A 48 -22.51 -14.40 -22.42
N GLY A 49 -21.40 -15.12 -22.22
CA GLY A 49 -21.38 -16.58 -22.19
C GLY A 49 -21.79 -17.10 -20.81
N ALA A 50 -23.09 -17.16 -20.56
CA ALA A 50 -23.65 -17.85 -19.40
C ALA A 50 -23.75 -19.36 -19.66
N GLU A 51 -22.65 -20.12 -19.54
CA GLU A 51 -22.71 -21.58 -19.50
C GLU A 51 -21.73 -22.20 -18.48
N SER A 52 -22.32 -22.83 -17.47
CA SER A 52 -21.77 -23.86 -16.57
C SER A 52 -20.56 -23.48 -15.70
N ALA A 53 -20.75 -22.52 -14.79
CA ALA A 53 -20.04 -22.56 -13.51
C ALA A 53 -20.55 -23.79 -12.72
N SER A 54 -19.87 -24.92 -12.88
CA SER A 54 -19.93 -25.99 -11.89
C SER A 54 -19.64 -25.38 -10.51
N SER A 55 -20.34 -25.84 -9.48
CA SER A 55 -20.25 -25.30 -8.12
C SER A 55 -18.87 -25.58 -7.52
N THR A 56 -17.86 -24.85 -7.97
CA THR A 56 -16.50 -24.88 -7.44
C THR A 56 -16.38 -23.67 -6.56
N VAL A 57 -16.22 -23.91 -5.25
CA VAL A 57 -15.84 -22.86 -4.30
C VAL A 57 -14.55 -22.21 -4.85
N PRO A 58 -14.51 -20.89 -5.09
CA PRO A 58 -13.33 -20.25 -5.62
C PRO A 58 -12.17 -20.35 -4.63
N VAL A 59 -10.95 -20.40 -5.17
CA VAL A 59 -9.73 -20.29 -4.37
C VAL A 59 -9.28 -18.84 -4.40
N LEU A 60 -8.90 -18.30 -3.24
CA LEU A 60 -8.33 -16.97 -3.14
C LEU A 60 -6.83 -17.03 -3.42
N GLU A 61 -6.37 -16.21 -4.37
CA GLU A 61 -4.96 -16.12 -4.75
C GLU A 61 -4.49 -14.67 -4.85
N ASP A 62 -3.35 -14.36 -4.23
CA ASP A 62 -2.67 -13.08 -4.37
C ASP A 62 -1.84 -13.04 -5.67
N LYS A 63 -2.17 -12.10 -6.57
CA LYS A 63 -1.44 -11.87 -7.82
C LYS A 63 -0.66 -10.56 -7.74
N TYR A 64 0.59 -10.58 -8.21
CA TYR A 64 1.44 -9.38 -8.22
C TYR A 64 0.88 -8.32 -9.19
N VAL A 65 0.80 -7.07 -8.73
CA VAL A 65 0.29 -5.93 -9.50
C VAL A 65 1.43 -5.00 -9.91
N SER A 66 2.21 -4.53 -8.94
CA SER A 66 3.26 -3.53 -9.19
C SER A 66 4.30 -3.51 -8.09
N SER A 67 5.41 -2.83 -8.36
CA SER A 67 6.39 -2.47 -7.35
C SER A 67 6.85 -1.04 -7.53
N GLU A 68 7.11 -0.38 -6.41
CA GLU A 68 7.58 0.99 -6.35
C GLU A 68 8.77 1.13 -5.41
N LYS A 69 9.52 2.23 -5.58
CA LYS A 69 10.65 2.57 -4.72
C LYS A 69 10.28 3.78 -3.87
N SER A 70 10.49 3.66 -2.57
CA SER A 70 10.42 4.78 -1.63
C SER A 70 11.81 5.04 -1.06
N VAL A 71 12.17 6.32 -0.89
CA VAL A 71 13.42 6.72 -0.22
C VAL A 71 13.06 7.46 1.06
N GLU A 72 13.39 6.85 2.19
CA GLU A 72 13.11 7.42 3.52
C GLU A 72 14.41 7.42 4.32
N ASN A 73 14.83 8.60 4.80
CA ASN A 73 16.07 8.77 5.57
C ASN A 73 17.33 8.23 4.86
N GLY A 74 17.39 8.36 3.52
CA GLY A 74 18.50 7.85 2.71
C GLY A 74 18.52 6.32 2.56
N VAL A 75 17.49 5.63 3.05
CA VAL A 75 17.30 4.19 2.86
C VAL A 75 16.30 3.96 1.74
N VAL A 76 16.65 3.07 0.80
CA VAL A 76 15.76 2.65 -0.28
C VAL A 76 14.89 1.49 0.20
N TYR A 77 13.59 1.64 0.04
CA TYR A 77 12.60 0.59 0.24
C TYR A 77 11.97 0.20 -1.08
N ILE A 78 11.72 -1.10 -1.25
CA ILE A 78 10.87 -1.64 -2.30
C ILE A 78 9.52 -1.97 -1.66
N ILE A 79 8.45 -1.52 -2.30
CA ILE A 79 7.07 -1.81 -1.91
C ILE A 79 6.45 -2.60 -3.06
N GLU A 80 6.09 -3.85 -2.81
CA GLU A 80 5.38 -4.71 -3.77
C GLU A 80 3.90 -4.72 -3.42
N LYS A 81 3.07 -4.56 -4.44
CA LYS A 81 1.61 -4.55 -4.35
C LYS A 81 1.07 -5.85 -4.96
N TYR A 82 0.22 -6.53 -4.21
CA TYR A 82 -0.51 -7.72 -4.65
C TYR A 82 -2.02 -7.48 -4.52
N GLU A 83 -2.80 -8.07 -5.42
CA GLU A 83 -4.26 -8.05 -5.39
C GLU A 83 -4.79 -9.47 -5.26
N GLU A 84 -5.76 -9.66 -4.37
CA GLU A 84 -6.43 -10.94 -4.17
C GLU A 84 -7.48 -11.16 -5.25
N TYR A 85 -7.50 -12.35 -5.84
CA TYR A 85 -8.46 -12.78 -6.85
C TYR A 85 -9.25 -14.00 -6.39
N GLU A 86 -10.53 -14.04 -6.76
CA GLU A 86 -11.32 -15.27 -6.77
C GLU A 86 -11.01 -16.04 -8.05
N VAL A 87 -10.31 -17.17 -7.91
CA VAL A 87 -9.91 -18.05 -9.01
C VAL A 87 -10.84 -19.27 -9.06
N TYR A 88 -11.53 -19.42 -10.19
CA TYR A 88 -12.41 -20.55 -10.49
C TYR A 88 -11.66 -21.53 -11.40
N THR A 89 -11.64 -22.80 -11.01
CA THR A 89 -10.98 -23.87 -11.76
C THR A 89 -11.96 -24.93 -12.24
N ASP A 90 -11.64 -25.57 -13.37
CA ASP A 90 -12.35 -26.76 -13.85
C ASP A 90 -11.96 -28.01 -13.04
N GLU A 91 -12.59 -29.15 -13.36
CA GLU A 91 -12.32 -30.43 -12.70
C GLU A 91 -10.87 -30.94 -12.90
N ASN A 92 -10.13 -30.36 -13.85
CA ASN A 92 -8.72 -30.67 -14.14
C ASN A 92 -7.76 -29.67 -13.48
N GLY A 93 -8.26 -28.72 -12.68
CA GLY A 93 -7.46 -27.68 -12.02
C GLY A 93 -7.01 -26.55 -12.94
N ARG A 94 -7.63 -26.38 -14.12
CA ARG A 94 -7.32 -25.28 -15.03
C ARG A 94 -8.16 -24.06 -14.68
N GLU A 95 -7.53 -22.89 -14.60
CA GLU A 95 -8.22 -21.62 -14.40
C GLU A 95 -9.18 -21.35 -15.57
N VAL A 96 -10.47 -21.19 -15.26
CA VAL A 96 -11.51 -20.82 -16.23
C VAL A 96 -11.97 -19.37 -16.06
N LYS A 97 -11.79 -18.80 -14.86
CA LYS A 97 -12.15 -17.41 -14.54
C LYS A 97 -11.34 -16.90 -13.35
N SER A 98 -10.98 -15.62 -13.39
CA SER A 98 -10.33 -14.91 -12.29
C SER A 98 -10.97 -13.53 -12.13
N LEU A 99 -11.50 -13.24 -10.94
CA LEU A 99 -12.16 -11.98 -10.62
C LEU A 99 -11.36 -11.20 -9.56
N PRO A 100 -11.03 -9.92 -9.79
CA PRO A 100 -10.40 -9.09 -8.77
C PRO A 100 -11.37 -8.88 -7.62
N THR A 101 -10.88 -9.03 -6.39
CA THR A 101 -11.69 -8.73 -5.19
C THR A 101 -11.57 -7.26 -4.77
N GLY A 102 -10.56 -6.55 -5.27
CA GLY A 102 -10.18 -5.22 -4.79
C GLY A 102 -9.48 -5.22 -3.42
N HIS A 103 -9.22 -6.39 -2.83
CA HIS A 103 -8.37 -6.51 -1.64
C HIS A 103 -6.91 -6.49 -2.05
N TYR A 104 -6.15 -5.57 -1.45
CA TYR A 104 -4.74 -5.38 -1.73
C TYR A 104 -3.87 -5.69 -0.52
N SER A 105 -2.76 -6.38 -0.76
CA SER A 105 -1.71 -6.61 0.22
C SER A 105 -0.39 -6.00 -0.25
N TYR A 106 0.47 -5.64 0.71
CA TYR A 106 1.70 -4.92 0.44
C TYR A 106 2.86 -5.55 1.21
N ILE A 107 3.97 -5.80 0.51
CA ILE A 107 5.22 -6.25 1.11
C ILE A 107 6.24 -5.13 0.97
N ARG A 108 6.81 -4.70 2.10
CA ARG A 108 7.86 -3.66 2.13
C ARG A 108 9.17 -4.22 2.65
N TYR A 109 10.24 -4.06 1.89
CA TYR A 109 11.59 -4.46 2.29
C TYR A 109 12.64 -3.44 1.91
N LYS A 110 13.73 -3.41 2.67
CA LYS A 110 14.89 -2.55 2.42
C LYS A 110 15.74 -3.12 1.27
N ARG A 111 16.21 -2.24 0.39
CA ARG A 111 17.18 -2.55 -0.66
C ARG A 111 18.60 -2.11 -0.28
#